data_AF-A0A149UUU1-F1
#
_entry.id   AF-A0A149UUU1-F1
#
_cell.length_a   1.000
_cell.length_b   1.000
_cell.length_c   1.000
_cell.angle_alpha   90.00
_cell.angle_beta   90.00
_cell.angle_gamma   90.00
#
_symmetry.space_group_name_H-M   'P 1'
#
loop_
_entity.id
_entity.type
_entity.pdbx_description
1 polymer ?
#
loop_
_entity_poly.entity_id
_entity_poly.type
_entity_poly.pdbx_seq_one_letter_code
_entity_poly.pdbx_strand_id
1 'polypeptide(L)'
;MNDKWLIERIEHIRNKNSPSDQQRLLVLLHEKDDKTPKEEQDFKALVRAEKAVARLEKAAEKVASSKTKVSKILKAERSAKDRARTHELIKSAGLLIMAGLVDSATGEPIWDRCELLGALSSMADAKIDEARRKMWKEKGLTLLKIDPRSGD
;
A
#
# COMPACT_ATOMS: atom_id res chain seq x y z
N MET A 1 44.15 -9.83 11.77
CA MET A 1 42.98 -9.89 10.86
C MET A 1 42.02 -8.77 11.25
N ASN A 2 41.99 -7.66 10.50
CA ASN A 2 41.09 -6.53 10.77
C ASN A 2 39.84 -6.67 9.90
N ASP A 3 39.00 -7.68 10.20
CA ASP A 3 37.75 -7.92 9.47
C ASP A 3 36.66 -7.03 10.07
N LYS A 4 36.36 -5.92 9.40
CA LYS A 4 35.33 -4.94 9.82
C LYS A 4 34.00 -5.60 10.17
N TRP A 5 33.59 -6.62 9.38
CA TRP A 5 32.36 -7.36 9.64
C TRP A 5 32.41 -8.11 10.98
N LEU A 6 33.57 -8.65 11.33
CA LEU A 6 33.74 -9.41 12.57
C LEU A 6 33.69 -8.51 13.79
N ILE A 7 34.28 -7.31 13.70
CA ILE A 7 34.22 -6.29 14.76
C ILE A 7 32.76 -5.89 15.00
N GLU A 8 32.04 -5.51 13.95
CA GLU A 8 30.61 -5.16 14.03
C GLU A 8 29.76 -6.31 14.58
N ARG A 9 30.03 -7.55 14.16
CA ARG A 9 29.29 -8.73 14.64
C ARG A 9 29.56 -9.02 16.11
N ILE A 10 30.79 -8.82 16.59
CA ILE A 10 31.16 -9.01 17.99
C ILE A 10 30.49 -7.96 18.87
N GLU A 11 30.49 -6.69 18.45
CA GLU A 11 29.75 -5.63 19.13
C GLU A 11 28.25 -5.94 19.21
N HIS A 12 27.66 -6.39 18.10
CA HIS A 12 26.27 -6.85 18.08
C HIS A 12 26.01 -8.03 19.05
N ILE A 13 26.93 -9.00 19.12
CA ILE A 13 26.81 -10.14 20.05
C ILE A 13 26.90 -9.67 21.51
N ARG A 14 27.77 -8.71 21.83
CA ARG A 14 27.90 -8.14 23.20
C ARG A 14 26.63 -7.44 23.64
N ASN A 15 25.95 -6.75 22.73
CA ASN A 15 24.71 -6.03 23.01
C ASN A 15 23.47 -6.93 23.03
N LYS A 16 23.62 -8.25 22.78
CA LYS A 16 22.52 -9.20 22.80
C LYS A 16 22.21 -9.62 24.24
N ASN A 17 20.93 -9.59 24.62
CA ASN A 17 20.48 -9.97 25.98
C ASN A 17 20.85 -11.41 26.37
N SER A 18 20.84 -12.34 25.40
CA SER A 18 21.15 -13.76 25.62
C SER A 18 21.97 -14.32 24.46
N PRO A 19 23.30 -14.12 24.44
CA PRO A 19 24.18 -14.71 23.44
C PRO A 19 24.30 -16.23 23.68
N SER A 20 24.42 -17.01 22.60
CA SER A 20 24.63 -18.46 22.69
C SER A 20 26.03 -18.79 23.18
N ASP A 21 26.27 -20.03 23.62
CA ASP A 21 27.60 -20.45 24.10
C ASP A 21 28.67 -20.37 23.00
N GLN A 22 28.31 -20.65 21.75
CA GLN A 22 29.18 -20.45 20.59
C GLN A 22 29.53 -18.96 20.37
N GLN A 23 28.56 -18.06 20.56
CA GLN A 23 28.75 -16.61 20.45
C GLN A 23 29.62 -16.07 21.56
N ARG A 24 29.42 -16.55 22.80
CA ARG A 24 30.27 -16.21 23.95
C ARG A 24 31.71 -16.67 23.74
N LEU A 25 31.89 -17.91 23.27
CA LEU A 25 33.22 -18.46 22.95
C LEU A 25 33.91 -17.67 21.85
N LEU A 26 33.17 -17.22 20.82
CA LEU A 26 33.72 -16.39 19.76
C LEU A 26 34.25 -15.05 20.29
N VAL A 27 33.52 -14.38 21.18
CA VAL A 27 33.94 -13.12 21.80
C VAL A 27 35.18 -13.33 22.67
N LEU A 28 35.18 -14.36 23.52
CA LEU A 28 36.32 -14.71 24.37
C LEU A 28 37.58 -14.98 23.56
N LEU A 29 37.46 -15.80 22.50
CA LEU A 29 38.59 -16.07 21.62
C LEU A 29 39.02 -14.81 20.88
N HIS A 30 38.11 -13.94 20.46
CA HIS A 30 38.49 -12.69 19.79
C HIS A 30 39.38 -11.80 20.67
N GLU A 31 39.05 -11.65 21.95
CA GLU A 31 39.73 -10.78 22.92
C GLU A 31 41.08 -11.34 23.41
N LYS A 32 41.33 -12.64 23.22
CA LYS A 32 42.58 -13.28 23.66
C LYS A 32 43.73 -12.94 22.71
N ASP A 33 44.80 -12.31 23.21
CA ASP A 33 45.98 -11.98 22.40
C ASP A 33 46.85 -13.23 22.08
N ASP A 34 47.06 -14.12 23.06
CA ASP A 34 47.88 -15.34 22.91
C ASP A 34 47.04 -16.59 22.62
N LYS A 35 46.52 -16.71 21.40
CA LYS A 35 45.78 -17.91 20.94
C LYS A 35 46.73 -19.06 20.63
N THR A 36 46.44 -20.25 21.13
CA THR A 36 47.08 -21.49 20.68
C THR A 36 46.66 -21.83 19.24
N PRO A 37 47.41 -22.68 18.50
CA PRO A 37 47.04 -23.08 17.15
C PRO A 37 45.64 -23.71 17.04
N LYS A 38 45.21 -24.44 18.08
CA LYS A 38 43.88 -25.03 18.18
C LYS A 38 42.80 -23.95 18.36
N GLU A 39 43.02 -23.00 19.27
CA GLU A 39 42.09 -21.89 19.50
C GLU A 39 41.93 -21.00 18.26
N GLU A 40 43.00 -20.81 17.48
CA GLU A 40 42.94 -20.08 16.21
C GLU A 40 42.10 -20.84 15.14
N GLN A 41 42.18 -22.18 15.13
CA GLN A 41 41.36 -23.01 14.25
C GLN A 41 39.88 -22.98 14.67
N ASP A 42 39.61 -23.12 15.97
CA ASP A 42 38.27 -23.06 16.54
C ASP A 42 37.64 -21.68 16.31
N PHE A 43 38.40 -20.60 16.50
CA PHE A 43 37.99 -19.23 16.19
C PHE A 43 37.56 -19.09 14.72
N LYS A 44 38.38 -19.58 13.77
CA LYS A 44 38.03 -19.55 12.35
C LYS A 44 36.76 -20.36 12.04
N ALA A 45 36.55 -21.48 12.72
CA ALA A 45 35.33 -22.28 12.55
C ALA A 45 34.09 -21.51 13.06
N LEU A 46 34.18 -20.88 14.23
CA LEU A 46 33.11 -20.05 14.80
C LEU A 46 32.79 -18.84 13.91
N VAL A 47 33.81 -18.16 13.38
CA VAL A 47 33.61 -17.05 12.43
C VAL A 47 32.87 -17.50 11.17
N ARG A 48 33.21 -18.68 10.62
CA ARG A 48 32.50 -19.23 9.45
C ARG A 48 31.05 -19.57 9.77
N ALA A 49 30.78 -20.15 10.94
CA ALA A 49 29.44 -20.45 11.40
C ALA A 49 28.58 -19.18 11.53
N GLU A 50 29.10 -18.14 12.19
CA GLU A 50 28.41 -16.85 12.32
C GLU A 50 28.18 -16.16 10.97
N LYS A 51 29.13 -16.24 10.03
CA LYS A 51 28.94 -15.73 8.66
C LYS A 51 27.81 -16.46 7.92
N ALA A 52 27.64 -17.77 8.15
CA ALA A 52 26.54 -18.53 7.57
C ALA A 52 25.19 -18.10 8.16
N VAL A 53 25.12 -17.92 9.49
CA VAL A 53 23.91 -17.42 10.18
C VAL A 53 23.55 -16.02 9.67
N ALA A 54 24.50 -15.10 9.59
CA ALA A 54 24.25 -13.74 9.10
C ALA A 54 23.75 -13.70 7.65
N ARG A 55 24.18 -14.64 6.80
CA ARG A 55 23.66 -14.78 5.43
C ARG A 55 22.20 -15.22 5.42
N LEU A 56 21.82 -16.15 6.31
CA LEU A 56 20.43 -16.59 6.46
C LEU A 56 19.53 -15.47 6.98
N GLU A 57 19.99 -14.73 8.00
CA GLU A 57 19.29 -13.54 8.54
C GLU A 57 19.01 -12.51 7.42
N LYS A 58 20.05 -12.18 6.63
CA LYS A 58 19.93 -11.25 5.50
C LYS A 58 19.00 -11.76 4.39
N ALA A 59 19.00 -13.07 4.13
CA ALA A 59 18.08 -13.67 3.17
C ALA A 59 16.63 -13.59 3.65
N ALA A 60 16.38 -13.87 4.93
CA ALA A 60 15.06 -13.76 5.53
C ALA A 60 14.52 -12.31 5.50
N GLU A 61 15.36 -11.32 5.80
CA GLU A 61 15.01 -9.89 5.71
C GLU A 61 14.66 -9.47 4.27
N LYS A 62 15.43 -9.94 3.28
CA LYS A 62 15.11 -9.71 1.86
C LYS A 62 13.76 -10.32 1.47
N VAL A 63 13.44 -11.51 1.97
CA VAL A 63 12.14 -12.15 1.72
C VAL A 63 11.01 -11.33 2.37
N ALA A 64 11.16 -10.93 3.63
CA ALA A 64 10.15 -10.13 4.34
C ALA A 64 9.88 -8.78 3.68
N SER A 65 10.95 -8.06 3.28
CA SER A 65 10.83 -6.79 2.57
C SER A 65 10.20 -6.96 1.18
N SER A 66 10.53 -8.05 0.47
CA SER A 66 9.91 -8.37 -0.83
C SER A 66 8.42 -8.69 -0.70
N LYS A 67 8.02 -9.48 0.30
CA LYS A 67 6.59 -9.74 0.59
C LYS A 67 5.83 -8.44 0.85
N THR A 68 6.41 -7.53 1.63
CA THR A 68 5.82 -6.22 1.90
C THR A 68 5.62 -5.40 0.63
N LYS A 69 6.60 -5.40 -0.28
CA LYS A 69 6.50 -4.72 -1.58
C LYS A 69 5.39 -5.32 -2.45
N VAL A 70 5.32 -6.65 -2.54
CA VAL A 70 4.26 -7.35 -3.29
C VAL A 70 2.88 -7.02 -2.72
N SER A 71 2.69 -7.05 -1.40
CA SER A 71 1.42 -6.67 -0.77
C SER A 71 1.03 -5.22 -1.08
N LYS A 72 2.00 -4.29 -1.11
CA LYS A 72 1.75 -2.90 -1.51
C LYS A 72 1.30 -2.79 -2.97
N ILE A 73 1.92 -3.52 -3.88
CA ILE A 73 1.55 -3.56 -5.30
C ILE A 73 0.10 -4.07 -5.46
N LEU A 74 -0.23 -5.21 -4.84
CA LEU A 74 -1.57 -5.79 -4.90
C LEU A 74 -2.63 -4.84 -4.29
N LYS A 75 -2.31 -4.14 -3.19
CA LYS A 75 -3.21 -3.16 -2.58
C LYS A 75 -3.40 -1.94 -3.48
N ALA A 76 -2.33 -1.46 -4.13
CA ALA A 76 -2.39 -0.32 -5.04
C ALA A 76 -3.29 -0.64 -6.24
N GLU A 77 -3.14 -1.82 -6.84
CA GLU A 77 -3.95 -2.28 -7.98
C GLU A 77 -5.44 -2.36 -7.63
N ARG A 78 -5.78 -3.00 -6.50
CA ARG A 78 -7.18 -3.04 -6.02
C ARG A 78 -7.73 -1.63 -5.76
N SER A 79 -6.93 -0.78 -5.12
CA SER A 79 -7.36 0.59 -4.80
C SER A 79 -7.57 1.47 -6.04
N ALA A 80 -6.87 1.21 -7.14
CA ALA A 80 -7.02 2.00 -8.37
C ALA A 80 -8.42 1.80 -8.98
N LYS A 81 -8.89 0.55 -9.03
CA LYS A 81 -10.24 0.23 -9.51
C LYS A 81 -11.31 0.85 -8.61
N ASP A 82 -11.14 0.75 -7.30
CA ASP A 82 -12.08 1.33 -6.33
C ASP A 82 -12.11 2.86 -6.41
N ARG A 83 -10.96 3.52 -6.58
CA ARG A 83 -10.87 4.97 -6.76
C ARG A 83 -11.56 5.43 -8.03
N ALA A 84 -11.34 4.74 -9.15
CA ALA A 84 -12.02 5.06 -10.41
C ALA A 84 -13.54 4.96 -10.25
N ARG A 85 -14.03 3.87 -9.61
CA ARG A 85 -15.46 3.70 -9.30
C ARG A 85 -15.99 4.82 -8.40
N THR A 86 -15.29 5.15 -7.31
CA THR A 86 -15.70 6.23 -6.40
C THR A 86 -15.70 7.59 -7.10
N HIS A 87 -14.74 7.86 -7.98
CA HIS A 87 -14.70 9.09 -8.75
C HIS A 87 -15.92 9.23 -9.68
N GLU A 88 -16.30 8.16 -10.39
CA GLU A 88 -17.51 8.16 -11.24
C GLU A 88 -18.80 8.29 -10.41
N LEU A 89 -18.85 7.69 -9.21
CA LEU A 89 -19.97 7.88 -8.28
C LEU A 89 -20.08 9.33 -7.80
N ILE A 90 -18.96 10.00 -7.52
CA ILE A 90 -18.94 11.42 -7.14
C ILE A 90 -19.42 12.29 -8.30
N LYS A 91 -18.98 12.02 -9.54
CA LYS A 91 -19.51 12.73 -10.73
C LYS A 91 -21.02 12.55 -10.87
N SER A 92 -21.51 11.32 -10.69
CA SER A 92 -22.94 11.00 -10.73
C SER A 92 -23.72 11.76 -9.64
N ALA A 93 -23.20 11.81 -8.41
CA ALA A 93 -23.78 12.60 -7.33
C ALA A 93 -23.75 14.11 -7.64
N GLY A 94 -22.69 14.60 -8.28
CA GLY A 94 -22.59 15.98 -8.76
C GLY A 94 -23.70 16.37 -9.73
N LEU A 95 -24.18 15.44 -10.57
CA LEU A 95 -25.35 15.66 -11.43
C LEU A 95 -26.62 15.91 -10.61
N LEU A 96 -26.80 15.19 -9.50
CA LEU A 96 -27.95 15.40 -8.60
C LEU A 96 -27.89 16.75 -7.90
N ILE A 97 -26.70 17.19 -7.49
CA ILE A 97 -26.48 18.53 -6.94
C ILE A 97 -26.83 19.61 -7.97
N MET A 98 -26.32 19.49 -9.20
CA MET A 98 -26.61 20.46 -10.28
C MET A 98 -28.08 20.45 -10.71
N ALA A 99 -28.75 19.31 -10.61
CA ALA A 99 -30.19 19.20 -10.84
C ALA A 99 -31.04 19.81 -9.70
N GLY A 100 -30.41 20.26 -8.61
CA GLY A 100 -31.11 20.81 -7.44
C GLY A 100 -31.83 19.75 -6.62
N LEU A 101 -31.38 18.50 -6.66
CA LEU A 101 -31.97 17.40 -5.89
C LEU A 101 -31.20 17.11 -4.58
N VAL A 102 -29.99 17.65 -4.46
CA VAL A 102 -29.09 17.48 -3.31
C VAL A 102 -28.51 18.84 -2.94
N ASP A 103 -28.44 19.15 -1.65
CA ASP A 103 -27.79 20.34 -1.13
C ASP A 103 -26.27 20.26 -1.33
N SER A 104 -25.68 21.30 -1.94
CA SER A 104 -24.26 21.30 -2.28
C SER A 104 -23.32 21.44 -1.09
N ALA A 105 -23.80 21.98 0.03
CA ALA A 105 -23.00 22.22 1.23
C ALA A 105 -23.05 21.03 2.20
N THR A 106 -24.22 20.41 2.38
CA THR A 106 -24.40 19.26 3.28
C THR A 106 -24.27 17.92 2.58
N GLY A 107 -24.54 17.85 1.27
CA GLY A 107 -24.60 16.61 0.51
C GLY A 107 -25.86 15.78 0.77
N GLU A 108 -26.83 16.34 1.49
CA GLU A 108 -28.09 15.67 1.80
C GLU A 108 -29.12 15.89 0.68
N PRO A 109 -29.92 14.88 0.32
CA PRO A 109 -31.07 15.05 -0.54
C PRO A 109 -32.02 16.13 -0.01
N ILE A 110 -32.52 16.98 -0.91
CA ILE A 110 -33.53 17.99 -0.56
C ILE A 110 -34.89 17.32 -0.31
N TRP A 111 -35.17 16.24 -1.04
CA TRP A 111 -36.37 15.42 -0.87
C TRP A 111 -36.12 14.30 0.14
N ASP A 112 -37.19 13.71 0.67
CA ASP A 112 -37.05 12.46 1.42
C ASP A 112 -36.35 11.39 0.56
N ARG A 113 -35.49 10.59 1.19
CA ARG A 113 -34.64 9.62 0.49
C ARG A 113 -35.44 8.57 -0.27
N CYS A 114 -36.58 8.15 0.28
CA CYS A 114 -37.45 7.17 -0.37
C CYS A 114 -38.19 7.80 -1.56
N GLU A 115 -38.65 9.05 -1.42
CA GLU A 115 -39.30 9.79 -2.50
C GLU A 115 -38.35 10.04 -3.67
N LEU A 116 -37.13 10.50 -3.39
CA LEU A 116 -36.11 10.72 -4.40
C LEU A 116 -35.76 9.42 -5.13
N LEU A 117 -35.57 8.32 -4.39
CA LEU A 117 -35.27 7.02 -4.99
C LEU A 117 -36.44 6.51 -5.85
N GLY A 118 -37.68 6.65 -5.37
CA GLY A 118 -38.87 6.27 -6.12
C GLY A 118 -39.03 7.06 -7.41
N ALA A 119 -38.78 8.38 -7.37
CA ALA A 119 -38.82 9.24 -8.55
C ALA A 119 -37.73 8.89 -9.57
N LEU A 120 -36.50 8.64 -9.12
CA LEU A 120 -35.39 8.22 -9.99
C LEU A 120 -35.63 6.83 -10.59
N SER A 121 -36.18 5.89 -9.82
CA SER A 121 -36.57 4.56 -10.32
C SER A 121 -37.63 4.68 -11.41
N SER A 122 -38.66 5.49 -11.16
CA SER A 122 -39.73 5.75 -12.15
C SER A 122 -39.18 6.35 -13.44
N MET A 123 -38.15 7.21 -13.35
CA MET A 123 -37.46 7.78 -14.50
C MET A 123 -36.61 6.75 -15.25
N ALA A 124 -35.93 5.86 -14.53
CA ALA A 124 -35.11 4.80 -15.12
C ALA A 124 -35.96 3.77 -15.88
N ASP A 125 -37.16 3.46 -15.36
CA ASP A 125 -38.09 2.50 -15.96
C ASP A 125 -38.98 3.13 -17.06
N ALA A 126 -39.01 4.45 -17.16
CA ALA A 126 -39.83 5.15 -18.14
C ALA A 126 -39.36 4.85 -19.58
N LYS A 127 -40.31 4.51 -20.46
CA LYS A 127 -40.05 4.46 -21.90
C LYS A 127 -39.93 5.89 -22.43
N ILE A 128 -38.69 6.33 -22.64
CA ILE A 128 -38.38 7.67 -23.14
C ILE A 128 -38.02 7.59 -24.62
N ASP A 129 -38.79 8.31 -25.44
CA ASP A 129 -38.52 8.43 -26.87
C ASP A 129 -37.24 9.24 -27.15
N GLU A 130 -36.79 9.21 -28.40
CA GLU A 130 -35.55 9.86 -28.82
C GLU A 130 -35.65 11.40 -28.80
N ALA A 131 -36.83 11.95 -29.12
CA ALA A 131 -37.07 13.39 -29.13
C ALA A 131 -36.91 13.99 -27.72
N ARG A 132 -37.48 13.33 -26.72
CA ARG A 132 -37.38 13.72 -25.31
C ARG A 132 -35.96 13.58 -24.78
N ARG A 133 -35.23 12.52 -25.17
CA ARG A 133 -33.80 12.37 -24.83
C ARG A 133 -32.94 13.48 -25.44
N LYS A 134 -33.24 13.90 -26.67
CA LYS A 134 -32.54 15.02 -27.31
C LYS A 134 -32.75 16.33 -26.54
N MET A 135 -33.99 16.65 -26.17
CA MET A 135 -34.29 17.83 -25.35
C MET A 135 -33.55 17.81 -24.00
N TRP A 136 -33.49 16.64 -23.34
CA TRP A 136 -32.75 16.51 -22.09
C TRP A 136 -31.25 16.69 -22.26
N LYS A 137 -30.68 16.16 -23.36
CA LYS A 137 -29.28 16.35 -23.69
C LYS A 137 -28.95 17.83 -23.88
N GLU A 138 -29.77 18.57 -24.63
CA GLU A 138 -29.60 20.01 -24.85
C GLU A 138 -29.68 20.81 -23.53
N LYS A 139 -30.67 20.48 -22.68
CA LYS A 139 -30.79 21.06 -21.33
C LYS A 139 -29.57 20.73 -20.46
N GLY A 140 -29.10 19.49 -20.49
CA GLY A 140 -27.95 19.03 -19.73
C GLY A 140 -26.65 19.72 -20.14
N LEU A 141 -26.41 19.89 -21.45
CA LEU A 141 -25.26 20.64 -21.98
C LEU A 141 -25.24 22.08 -21.46
N THR A 142 -26.41 22.72 -21.44
CA THR A 142 -26.57 24.09 -20.90
C THR A 142 -26.23 24.15 -19.42
N LEU A 143 -26.72 23.19 -18.62
CA LEU A 143 -26.46 23.14 -17.17
C LEU A 143 -24.99 22.83 -16.84
N LEU A 144 -24.36 21.94 -17.62
CA LEU A 144 -22.94 21.61 -17.48
C LEU A 144 -22.01 22.68 -18.06
N LYS A 145 -22.55 23.70 -18.74
CA LYS A 145 -21.81 24.73 -19.46
C LYS A 145 -20.84 24.12 -20.51
N ILE A 146 -21.24 23.02 -21.12
CA ILE A 146 -20.48 22.34 -22.19
C ILE A 146 -20.93 22.91 -23.53
N ASP A 147 -19.99 23.39 -24.36
CA ASP A 147 -20.29 23.85 -25.72
C ASP A 147 -20.60 22.63 -26.62
N PRO A 148 -21.77 22.56 -27.28
CA PRO A 148 -22.08 21.48 -28.20
C PRO A 148 -21.12 21.37 -29.40
N ARG A 149 -20.27 22.38 -29.66
CA ARG A 149 -19.32 22.43 -30.78
C ARG A 149 -17.89 22.00 -30.42
N SER A 150 -17.57 21.88 -29.13
CA SER A 150 -16.33 21.25 -28.68
C SER A 150 -16.55 19.74 -28.63
N GLY A 151 -16.31 19.08 -29.76
CA GLY A 151 -16.37 17.62 -29.84
C GLY A 151 -15.22 16.98 -29.09
N ASP A 152 -15.55 16.11 -28.13
CA ASP A 152 -14.75 14.96 -27.72
C ASP A 152 -15.40 13.69 -28.29
#